data_AF-A0A8J8A3E9-F1
#
_entry.id   AF-A0A8J8A3E9-F1
#
_cell.length_a   1.000
_cell.length_b   1.000
_cell.length_c   1.000
_cell.angle_alpha   90.00
_cell.angle_beta   90.00
_cell.angle_gamma   90.00
#
_symmetry.space_group_name_H-M   'P 1'
#
loop_
_entity.id
_entity.type
_entity.pdbx_description
1 polymer ?
#
loop_
_entity_poly.entity_id
_entity_poly.type
_entity_poly.pdbx_seq_one_letter_code
_entity_poly.pdbx_strand_id
1 'polypeptide(L)'
;MCEIPTDTPWDINWDRDFEATVQELKQSGSFDTYRKKIIRIMRNPVREGSYKSENLKGLKTAHIPGNRQHIICFEITPGINDESQKDDLEELYFHFIDHWDNYDSALTRRDPADQEDGFEIHIPYYGGPFDVEKVIHTVYQSAKEHDGLRVAAQEWDDEYVRMTGEADPDVRHVFDEILPDAATIEYDENTLF
;
A
#
# COMPACT_ATOMS: atom_id res chain seq x y z
N MET A 1 -25.07 12.55 12.90
CA MET A 1 -24.36 11.29 12.65
C MET A 1 -25.20 10.51 11.65
N CYS A 2 -24.70 10.34 10.43
CA CYS A 2 -25.47 9.72 9.34
C CYS A 2 -24.77 8.42 9.01
N GLU A 3 -25.22 7.35 9.66
CA GLU A 3 -24.63 6.02 9.60
C GLU A 3 -24.74 5.46 8.18
N ILE A 4 -23.64 4.85 7.73
CA ILE A 4 -23.60 4.08 6.50
C ILE A 4 -24.40 2.80 6.82
N PRO A 5 -25.38 2.37 6.00
CA PRO A 5 -26.19 1.20 6.32
C PRO A 5 -25.31 -0.05 6.45
N THR A 6 -25.35 -0.69 7.63
CA THR A 6 -24.59 -1.90 7.99
C THR A 6 -25.38 -3.19 7.82
N ASP A 7 -26.58 -3.15 7.22
CA ASP A 7 -27.43 -4.33 6.96
C ASP A 7 -26.95 -5.15 5.74
N THR A 8 -25.64 -5.36 5.62
CA THR A 8 -25.06 -6.30 4.64
C THR A 8 -24.68 -7.60 5.34
N PRO A 9 -24.84 -8.76 4.69
CA PRO A 9 -24.49 -10.05 5.30
C PRO A 9 -22.97 -10.31 5.35
N TRP A 10 -22.17 -9.44 4.72
CA TRP A 10 -20.71 -9.45 4.71
C TRP A 10 -20.11 -8.30 5.49
N ASP A 11 -18.86 -8.49 5.91
CA ASP A 11 -18.07 -7.49 6.60
C ASP A 11 -17.67 -6.35 5.66
N ILE A 12 -17.54 -5.15 6.24
CA ILE A 12 -17.17 -3.95 5.50
C ILE A 12 -16.05 -3.24 6.23
N ASN A 13 -14.88 -3.23 5.60
CA ASN A 13 -13.66 -2.62 6.11
C ASN A 13 -13.11 -1.60 5.12
N TRP A 14 -12.19 -0.76 5.59
CA TRP A 14 -11.57 0.27 4.77
C TRP A 14 -10.21 0.72 5.30
N ASP A 15 -9.35 1.17 4.39
CA ASP A 15 -8.07 1.78 4.72
C ASP A 15 -8.23 3.18 5.35
N ARG A 16 -7.20 3.59 6.10
CA ARG A 16 -7.12 4.93 6.70
C ARG A 16 -7.18 6.03 5.64
N ASP A 17 -6.59 5.79 4.47
CA ASP A 17 -6.58 6.76 3.36
C ASP A 17 -8.00 6.99 2.83
N PHE A 18 -8.77 5.90 2.63
CA PHE A 18 -10.18 5.99 2.29
C PHE A 18 -10.97 6.79 3.33
N GLU A 19 -10.75 6.51 4.62
CA GLU A 19 -11.40 7.24 5.71
C GLU A 19 -11.07 8.74 5.66
N ALA A 20 -9.78 9.09 5.52
CA ALA A 20 -9.31 10.46 5.45
C ALA A 20 -9.99 11.22 4.29
N THR A 21 -9.98 10.65 3.08
CA THR A 21 -10.64 11.28 1.92
C THR A 21 -12.15 11.44 2.14
N VAL A 22 -12.81 10.47 2.76
CA VAL A 22 -14.24 10.57 3.10
C VAL A 22 -14.50 11.72 4.08
N GLN A 23 -13.63 11.94 5.07
CA GLN A 23 -13.77 13.06 6.00
C GLN A 23 -13.57 14.41 5.31
N GLU A 24 -12.60 14.53 4.41
CA GLU A 24 -12.39 15.75 3.61
C GLU A 24 -13.59 16.05 2.70
N LEU A 25 -14.16 15.02 2.06
CA LEU A 25 -15.34 15.15 1.22
C LEU A 25 -16.58 15.62 2.02
N LYS A 26 -16.73 15.14 3.26
CA LYS A 26 -17.78 15.60 4.19
C LYS A 26 -17.64 17.09 4.50
N GLN A 27 -16.41 17.57 4.70
CA GLN A 27 -16.13 18.97 5.02
C GLN A 27 -16.31 19.90 3.81
N SER A 28 -15.99 19.44 2.60
CA SER A 28 -16.10 20.22 1.37
C SER A 28 -17.52 20.34 0.79
N GLY A 29 -18.51 19.66 1.37
CA GLY A 29 -19.91 19.69 0.90
C GLY A 29 -20.19 18.87 -0.37
N SER A 30 -19.19 18.19 -0.92
CA SER A 30 -19.31 17.36 -2.14
C SER A 30 -19.66 15.90 -1.88
N PHE A 31 -19.89 15.51 -0.61
CA PHE A 31 -19.97 14.12 -0.19
C PHE A 31 -21.19 13.32 -0.70
N ASP A 32 -22.32 13.97 -1.02
CA ASP A 32 -23.57 13.23 -1.30
C ASP A 32 -23.44 12.25 -2.48
N THR A 33 -22.75 12.67 -3.55
CA THR A 33 -22.51 11.83 -4.73
C THR A 33 -21.61 10.63 -4.40
N TYR A 34 -20.56 10.85 -3.62
CA TYR A 34 -19.64 9.80 -3.16
C TYR A 34 -20.36 8.83 -2.24
N ARG A 35 -21.10 9.34 -1.25
CA ARG A 35 -21.91 8.55 -0.33
C ARG A 35 -22.89 7.64 -1.07
N LYS A 36 -23.61 8.16 -2.07
CA LYS A 36 -24.53 7.37 -2.90
C LYS A 36 -23.81 6.26 -3.65
N LYS A 37 -22.59 6.52 -4.14
CA LYS A 37 -21.79 5.52 -4.84
C LYS A 37 -21.25 4.45 -3.88
N ILE A 38 -20.71 4.84 -2.72
CA ILE A 38 -20.24 3.94 -1.67
C ILE A 38 -21.37 2.99 -1.26
N ILE A 39 -22.57 3.51 -0.96
CA ILE A 39 -23.74 2.69 -0.59
C ILE A 39 -24.15 1.74 -1.73
N ARG A 40 -24.01 2.14 -3.00
CA ARG A 40 -24.30 1.24 -4.13
C ARG A 40 -23.31 0.07 -4.18
N ILE A 41 -22.02 0.36 -3.99
CA ILE A 41 -20.97 -0.66 -3.93
C ILE A 41 -21.26 -1.61 -2.77
N MET A 42 -21.53 -1.09 -1.57
CA MET A 42 -21.86 -1.91 -0.39
C MET A 42 -23.04 -2.84 -0.61
N ARG A 43 -24.04 -2.44 -1.39
CA ARG A 43 -25.25 -3.25 -1.64
C ARG A 43 -25.08 -4.27 -2.76
N ASN A 44 -24.27 -3.94 -3.77
CA ASN A 44 -24.07 -4.76 -4.97
C ASN A 44 -22.62 -4.71 -5.44
N PRO A 45 -21.67 -5.22 -4.63
CA PRO A 45 -20.24 -5.08 -4.91
C PRO A 45 -19.82 -5.83 -6.17
N VAL A 46 -20.45 -6.98 -6.47
CA VAL A 46 -20.17 -7.77 -7.68
C VAL A 46 -20.51 -7.00 -8.96
N ARG A 47 -21.70 -6.37 -9.02
CA ARG A 47 -22.14 -5.55 -10.16
C ARG A 47 -21.43 -4.21 -10.29
N GLU A 48 -21.03 -3.60 -9.18
CA GLU A 48 -20.45 -2.26 -9.21
C GLU A 48 -18.96 -2.32 -9.60
N GLY A 49 -18.52 -1.34 -10.37
CA GLY A 49 -17.12 -1.24 -10.80
C GLY A 49 -16.69 -2.32 -11.80
N SER A 50 -15.42 -2.28 -12.15
CA SER A 50 -14.79 -3.25 -13.06
C SER A 50 -13.51 -3.77 -12.43
N TYR A 51 -13.30 -5.08 -12.56
CA TYR A 51 -12.03 -5.70 -12.21
C TYR A 51 -10.89 -5.11 -13.01
N LYS A 52 -9.74 -5.04 -12.36
CA LYS A 52 -8.50 -4.58 -12.94
C LYS A 52 -7.63 -5.75 -13.34
N SER A 53 -6.79 -5.51 -14.34
CA SER A 53 -5.81 -6.45 -14.86
C SER A 53 -4.42 -6.15 -14.26
N GLU A 54 -3.47 -7.05 -14.53
CA GLU A 54 -2.05 -6.84 -14.23
C GLU A 54 -1.82 -6.57 -12.74
N ASN A 55 -1.16 -5.46 -12.40
CA ASN A 55 -0.67 -5.17 -11.05
C ASN A 55 -1.77 -4.90 -10.02
N LEU A 56 -3.03 -4.81 -10.47
CA LEU A 56 -4.18 -4.52 -9.62
C LEU A 56 -5.22 -5.65 -9.72
N LYS A 57 -4.79 -6.85 -10.14
CA LYS A 57 -5.64 -8.05 -10.20
C LYS A 57 -6.23 -8.33 -8.82
N GLY A 58 -7.55 -8.52 -8.78
CA GLY A 58 -8.31 -8.68 -7.54
C GLY A 58 -9.07 -7.41 -7.14
N LEU A 59 -8.55 -6.23 -7.52
CA LEU A 59 -9.18 -4.96 -7.23
C LEU A 59 -10.25 -4.58 -8.26
N LYS A 60 -11.26 -3.85 -7.79
CA LYS A 60 -12.31 -3.24 -8.58
C LYS A 60 -12.26 -1.72 -8.42
N THR A 61 -12.51 -1.01 -9.51
CA THR A 61 -12.70 0.44 -9.44
C THR A 61 -14.06 0.85 -9.98
N ALA A 62 -14.69 1.83 -9.33
CA ALA A 62 -15.94 2.40 -9.80
C ALA A 62 -15.88 3.93 -9.87
N HIS A 63 -16.25 4.49 -11.03
CA HIS A 63 -16.30 5.93 -11.21
C HIS A 63 -17.41 6.59 -10.39
N ILE A 64 -17.14 7.80 -9.92
CA ILE A 64 -18.11 8.67 -9.27
C ILE A 64 -19.09 9.23 -10.31
N PRO A 65 -20.41 9.08 -10.13
CA PRO A 65 -21.39 9.65 -11.04
C PRO A 65 -21.23 11.17 -11.17
N GLY A 66 -21.20 11.70 -12.39
CA GLY A 66 -21.03 13.15 -12.61
C GLY A 66 -19.60 13.67 -12.40
N ASN A 67 -18.68 12.85 -11.88
CA ASN A 67 -17.24 13.13 -11.86
C ASN A 67 -16.48 11.90 -12.36
N ARG A 68 -16.32 11.79 -13.69
CA ARG A 68 -15.63 10.66 -14.33
C ARG A 68 -14.15 10.59 -13.98
N GLN A 69 -13.59 11.69 -13.49
CA GLN A 69 -12.20 11.77 -13.09
C GLN A 69 -11.96 11.10 -11.74
N HIS A 70 -12.96 10.90 -10.88
CA HIS A 70 -12.72 10.24 -9.59
C HIS A 70 -13.22 8.80 -9.60
N ILE A 71 -12.47 7.92 -8.96
CA ILE A 71 -12.81 6.52 -8.74
C ILE A 71 -12.74 6.13 -7.28
N ILE A 72 -13.51 5.10 -6.94
CA ILE A 72 -13.39 4.37 -5.67
C ILE A 72 -12.74 3.04 -5.99
N CYS A 73 -11.63 2.72 -5.32
CA CYS A 73 -10.97 1.42 -5.39
C CYS A 73 -11.42 0.54 -4.21
N PHE A 74 -11.77 -0.71 -4.48
CA PHE A 74 -12.25 -1.67 -3.49
C PHE A 74 -11.97 -3.11 -3.92
N GLU A 75 -11.96 -4.01 -2.95
CA GLU A 75 -11.78 -5.46 -3.11
C GLU A 75 -13.00 -6.21 -2.58
N ILE A 76 -13.21 -7.41 -3.11
CA ILE A 76 -14.24 -8.35 -2.65
C ILE A 76 -13.54 -9.66 -2.30
N THR A 77 -13.77 -10.15 -1.09
CA THR A 77 -13.21 -11.41 -0.59
C THR A 77 -14.34 -12.41 -0.33
N PRO A 78 -14.27 -13.64 -0.88
CA PRO A 78 -13.38 -14.06 -1.96
C PRO A 78 -13.66 -13.29 -3.26
N GLY A 79 -12.65 -13.19 -4.14
CA GLY A 79 -12.78 -12.50 -5.43
C GLY A 79 -13.83 -13.15 -6.35
N ILE A 80 -15.04 -12.59 -6.39
CA ILE A 80 -16.17 -13.11 -7.17
C ILE A 80 -16.65 -12.12 -8.25
N ASN A 81 -16.85 -12.63 -9.47
CA ASN A 81 -17.32 -11.84 -10.61
C ASN A 81 -18.73 -12.21 -11.09
N ASP A 82 -19.36 -13.22 -10.49
CA ASP A 82 -20.70 -13.69 -10.81
C ASP A 82 -21.66 -13.37 -9.66
N GLU A 83 -22.79 -12.72 -9.95
CA GLU A 83 -23.82 -12.39 -8.95
C GLU A 83 -24.44 -13.63 -8.30
N SER A 84 -24.38 -14.80 -8.97
CA SER A 84 -24.81 -16.06 -8.36
C SER A 84 -23.95 -16.51 -7.17
N GLN A 85 -22.73 -15.98 -7.05
CA GLN A 85 -21.78 -16.26 -5.96
C GLN A 85 -21.84 -15.19 -4.86
N LYS A 86 -22.77 -14.23 -4.95
CA LYS A 86 -22.87 -13.12 -4.01
C LYS A 86 -23.09 -13.55 -2.56
N ASP A 87 -23.73 -14.70 -2.35
CA ASP A 87 -23.96 -15.26 -1.03
C ASP A 87 -22.68 -15.85 -0.41
N ASP A 88 -21.63 -16.09 -1.22
CA ASP A 88 -20.31 -16.54 -0.76
C ASP A 88 -19.39 -15.37 -0.39
N LEU A 89 -19.87 -14.12 -0.48
CA LEU A 89 -19.09 -12.93 -0.17
C LEU A 89 -18.92 -12.80 1.34
N GLU A 90 -17.67 -12.76 1.79
CA GLU A 90 -17.31 -12.65 3.20
C GLU A 90 -17.02 -11.19 3.57
N GLU A 91 -16.28 -10.48 2.70
CA GLU A 91 -15.82 -9.11 2.98
C GLU A 91 -15.82 -8.21 1.73
N LEU A 92 -16.16 -6.94 1.98
CA LEU A 92 -15.94 -5.82 1.06
C LEU A 92 -14.95 -4.83 1.69
N TYR A 93 -13.82 -4.60 1.03
CA TYR A 93 -12.76 -3.73 1.55
C TYR A 93 -12.57 -2.49 0.66
N PHE A 94 -12.60 -1.28 1.23
CA PHE A 94 -12.36 -0.04 0.47
C PHE A 94 -10.93 0.49 0.68
N HIS A 95 -10.18 0.69 -0.40
CA HIS A 95 -8.78 1.14 -0.30
C HIS A 95 -8.65 2.67 -0.36
N PHE A 96 -9.20 3.31 -1.39
CA PHE A 96 -9.03 4.76 -1.57
C PHE A 96 -10.04 5.35 -2.54
N ILE A 97 -10.12 6.69 -2.53
CA ILE A 97 -10.83 7.50 -3.52
C ILE A 97 -9.80 8.45 -4.14
N ASP A 98 -9.55 8.34 -5.45
CA ASP A 98 -8.54 9.17 -6.11
C ASP A 98 -8.95 9.51 -7.56
N HIS A 99 -8.20 10.42 -8.16
CA HIS A 99 -8.29 10.79 -9.56
C HIS A 99 -7.82 9.65 -10.47
N TRP A 100 -8.57 9.35 -11.52
CA TRP A 100 -8.28 8.31 -12.51
C TRP A 100 -6.90 8.51 -13.15
N ASP A 101 -6.52 9.76 -13.45
CA ASP A 101 -5.20 10.03 -14.02
C ASP A 101 -4.06 9.85 -13.00
N ASN A 102 -4.33 10.06 -11.70
CA ASN A 102 -3.37 9.73 -10.62
C ASN A 102 -3.26 8.22 -10.46
N TYR A 103 -4.36 7.50 -10.68
CA TYR A 103 -4.41 6.05 -10.72
C TYR A 103 -3.66 5.48 -11.95
N ASP A 104 -3.81 6.06 -13.14
CA ASP A 104 -3.06 5.67 -14.35
C ASP A 104 -1.58 6.09 -14.27
N SER A 105 -1.24 7.19 -13.60
CA SER A 105 0.17 7.56 -13.36
C SER A 105 0.79 6.80 -12.18
N ALA A 106 -0.02 6.27 -11.26
CA ALA A 106 0.38 5.21 -10.33
C ALA A 106 0.59 3.87 -11.06
N LEU A 107 0.05 3.62 -12.26
CA LEU A 107 0.41 2.41 -13.05
C LEU A 107 1.85 2.41 -13.53
N THR A 108 2.49 3.57 -13.66
CA THR A 108 3.95 3.66 -13.92
C THR A 108 4.79 3.60 -12.65
N ARG A 109 4.17 3.44 -11.47
CA ARG A 109 4.86 3.51 -10.19
C ARG A 109 4.34 2.56 -9.11
N ARG A 110 3.44 1.63 -9.45
CA ARG A 110 2.98 0.55 -8.58
C ARG A 110 3.44 -0.76 -9.17
N ASP A 111 4.46 -1.30 -8.52
CA ASP A 111 4.74 -2.71 -8.61
C ASP A 111 3.57 -3.54 -8.01
N PRO A 112 3.29 -4.71 -8.60
CA PRO A 112 2.16 -5.57 -8.27
C PRO A 112 2.33 -6.19 -6.88
N ALA A 113 1.79 -5.58 -5.83
CA ALA A 113 1.80 -6.15 -4.47
C ALA A 113 3.15 -6.80 -4.14
N ASP A 114 4.24 -6.04 -4.27
CA ASP A 114 5.48 -6.47 -3.68
C ASP A 114 5.23 -6.56 -2.17
N GLN A 115 5.45 -7.75 -1.62
CA GLN A 115 5.73 -7.90 -0.20
C GLN A 115 7.05 -7.18 0.03
N GLU A 116 7.04 -5.85 0.07
CA GLU A 116 8.21 -5.08 0.45
C GLU A 116 8.40 -5.30 1.95
N ASP A 117 9.39 -6.10 2.31
CA ASP A 117 9.81 -6.24 3.70
C ASP A 117 10.50 -4.92 4.09
N GLY A 118 10.02 -4.28 5.16
CA GLY A 118 10.71 -3.13 5.71
C GLY A 118 12.06 -3.58 6.26
N PHE A 119 13.13 -2.81 6.06
CA PHE A 119 14.42 -3.07 6.69
C PHE A 119 14.90 -1.90 7.55
N GLU A 120 15.67 -2.22 8.58
CA GLU A 120 16.39 -1.28 9.43
C GLU A 120 17.85 -1.72 9.59
N ILE A 121 18.78 -0.88 9.12
CA ILE A 121 20.23 -1.08 9.25
C ILE A 121 20.75 -0.18 10.37
N HIS A 122 21.53 -0.75 11.28
CA HIS A 122 22.32 0.01 12.27
C HIS A 122 23.81 -0.08 11.94
N ILE A 123 24.42 1.07 11.68
CA ILE A 123 25.86 1.20 11.41
C ILE A 123 26.51 1.88 12.63
N PRO A 124 27.19 1.13 13.52
CA PRO A 124 27.77 1.73 14.72
C PRO A 124 28.93 2.67 14.40
N TYR A 125 29.04 3.78 15.15
CA TYR A 125 30.17 4.72 15.00
C TYR A 125 31.50 4.15 15.48
N TYR A 126 31.43 3.25 16.46
CA TYR A 126 32.58 2.69 17.16
C TYR A 126 32.44 1.16 17.19
N GLY A 127 33.49 0.43 16.81
CA GLY A 127 33.51 -1.04 16.96
C GLY A 127 34.01 -1.85 15.76
N GLY A 128 34.28 -1.25 14.59
CA GLY A 128 34.77 -2.00 13.43
C GLY A 128 35.88 -1.31 12.63
N PRO A 129 36.63 -2.04 11.78
CA PRO A 129 37.70 -1.51 10.92
C PRO A 129 37.14 -0.88 9.63
N PHE A 130 36.06 -0.10 9.72
CA PHE A 130 35.40 0.51 8.56
C PHE A 130 35.08 1.98 8.79
N ASP A 131 34.81 2.67 7.69
CA ASP A 131 34.44 4.08 7.64
C ASP A 131 32.93 4.18 7.43
N VAL A 132 32.22 4.74 8.41
CA VAL A 132 30.75 4.82 8.43
C VAL A 132 30.21 5.49 7.17
N GLU A 133 30.85 6.57 6.69
CA GLU A 133 30.41 7.27 5.49
C GLU A 133 30.56 6.41 4.23
N LYS A 134 31.59 5.55 4.18
CA LYS A 134 31.75 4.60 3.08
C LYS A 134 30.70 3.51 3.12
N VAL A 135 30.33 3.01 4.30
CA VAL A 135 29.26 2.02 4.44
C VAL A 135 27.93 2.60 3.99
N ILE A 136 27.59 3.82 4.43
CA ILE A 136 26.38 4.54 3.96
C ILE A 136 26.39 4.67 2.43
N HIS A 137 27.52 5.09 1.86
CA HIS A 137 27.65 5.21 0.41
C HIS A 137 27.42 3.88 -0.31
N THR A 138 28.00 2.79 0.20
CA THR A 138 27.82 1.44 -0.35
C THR A 138 26.35 1.02 -0.31
N VAL A 139 25.64 1.25 0.81
CA VAL A 139 24.20 0.95 0.94
C VAL A 139 23.38 1.71 -0.11
N TYR A 140 23.64 3.03 -0.28
CA TYR A 140 22.93 3.81 -1.31
C TYR A 140 23.26 3.41 -2.74
N GLN A 141 24.50 3.01 -3.04
CA GLN A 141 24.86 2.51 -4.36
C GLN A 141 24.17 1.18 -4.65
N SER A 142 24.21 0.23 -3.71
CA SER A 142 23.55 -1.06 -3.88
C SER A 142 22.03 -0.91 -4.03
N ALA A 143 21.40 -0.02 -3.26
CA ALA A 143 19.98 0.27 -3.44
C ALA A 143 19.64 0.88 -4.81
N LYS A 144 20.60 1.57 -5.45
CA LYS A 144 20.41 2.14 -6.79
C LYS A 144 20.68 1.14 -7.91
N GLU A 145 21.55 0.16 -7.66
CA GLU A 145 21.96 -0.85 -8.64
C GLU A 145 20.98 -2.03 -8.74
N HIS A 146 20.14 -2.22 -7.72
CA HIS A 146 19.13 -3.28 -7.65
C HIS A 146 17.72 -2.69 -7.69
N ASP A 147 16.99 -2.99 -8.77
CA ASP A 147 15.54 -2.79 -8.80
C ASP A 147 14.93 -3.64 -7.65
N GLY A 148 14.10 -3.04 -6.81
CA GLY A 148 13.54 -3.69 -5.61
C GLY A 148 14.20 -3.33 -4.27
N LEU A 149 15.19 -2.44 -4.26
CA LEU A 149 15.77 -1.89 -3.03
C LEU A 149 15.57 -0.39 -2.95
N ARG A 150 15.12 0.10 -1.80
CA ARG A 150 14.94 1.54 -1.59
C ARG A 150 15.27 1.94 -0.17
N VAL A 151 16.20 2.88 -0.02
CA VAL A 151 16.43 3.57 1.26
C VAL A 151 15.43 4.72 1.38
N ALA A 152 14.61 4.70 2.42
CA ALA A 152 13.60 5.72 2.70
C ALA A 152 14.13 6.84 3.60
N ALA A 153 14.91 6.50 4.63
CA ALA A 153 15.45 7.48 5.57
C ALA A 153 16.85 7.12 6.08
N GLN A 154 17.57 8.14 6.53
CA GLN A 154 18.84 8.03 7.24
C GLN A 154 18.80 9.00 8.43
N GLU A 155 19.07 8.47 9.62
CA GLU A 155 19.10 9.22 10.88
C GLU A 155 20.44 8.98 11.60
N TRP A 156 21.00 10.05 12.15
CA TRP A 156 22.22 10.00 12.95
C TRP A 156 21.81 9.98 14.42
N ASP A 157 21.80 8.79 15.02
CA ASP A 157 21.50 8.62 16.44
C ASP A 157 22.77 8.81 17.29
N ASP A 158 22.67 8.63 18.61
CA ASP A 158 23.79 8.87 19.53
C ASP A 158 24.92 7.83 19.40
N GLU A 159 24.62 6.59 19.02
CA GLU A 159 25.58 5.46 19.01
C GLU A 159 25.81 4.82 17.63
N TYR A 160 24.91 5.05 16.68
CA TYR A 160 24.93 4.48 15.33
C TYR A 160 24.22 5.38 14.32
N VAL A 161 24.44 5.12 13.04
CA VAL A 161 23.59 5.63 11.96
C VAL A 161 22.50 4.60 11.70
N ARG A 162 21.24 5.05 11.75
CA ARG A 162 20.08 4.25 11.39
C ARG A 162 19.69 4.52 9.95
N MET A 163 19.52 3.48 9.15
CA MET A 163 18.98 3.59 7.80
C MET A 163 17.78 2.68 7.66
N THR A 164 16.66 3.21 7.18
CA THR A 164 15.43 2.44 6.97
C THR A 164 15.00 2.46 5.52
N GLY A 165 14.31 1.42 5.09
CA GLY A 165 13.88 1.29 3.71
C GLY A 165 12.99 0.10 3.44
N GLU A 166 12.78 -0.16 2.16
CA GLU A 166 11.94 -1.20 1.58
C GLU A 166 12.82 -2.11 0.72
N ALA A 167 12.65 -3.42 0.85
CA ALA A 167 13.36 -4.41 0.04
C ALA A 167 12.42 -5.53 -0.41
N ASP A 168 12.46 -5.89 -1.70
CA ASP A 168 11.71 -7.06 -2.16
C ASP A 168 12.32 -8.33 -1.55
N PRO A 169 11.52 -9.39 -1.32
CA PRO A 169 11.97 -10.60 -0.65
C PRO A 169 13.11 -11.30 -1.42
N ASP A 170 13.11 -11.14 -2.74
CA ASP A 170 14.10 -11.71 -3.65
C ASP A 170 15.47 -11.01 -3.57
N VAL A 171 15.51 -9.72 -3.18
CA VAL A 171 16.76 -8.92 -3.14
C VAL A 171 17.17 -8.50 -1.74
N ARG A 172 16.39 -8.84 -0.70
CA ARG A 172 16.69 -8.48 0.69
C ARG A 172 18.09 -8.89 1.14
N HIS A 173 18.57 -10.06 0.71
CA HIS A 173 19.88 -10.62 1.06
C HIS A 173 21.10 -9.82 0.53
N VAL A 174 20.90 -8.87 -0.38
CA VAL A 174 21.99 -8.04 -0.94
C VAL A 174 22.72 -7.28 0.16
N PHE A 175 22.00 -6.79 1.18
CA PHE A 175 22.62 -6.06 2.29
C PHE A 175 23.42 -6.96 3.22
N ASP A 176 23.02 -8.22 3.41
CA ASP A 176 23.75 -9.20 4.23
C ASP A 176 25.17 -9.46 3.72
N GLU A 177 25.41 -9.32 2.41
CA GLU A 177 26.72 -9.58 1.79
C GLU A 177 27.67 -8.38 1.77
N ILE A 178 27.12 -7.15 1.78
CA ILE A 178 27.91 -5.92 1.61
C ILE A 178 28.16 -5.18 2.92
N LEU A 179 27.35 -5.44 3.95
CA LEU A 179 27.50 -4.81 5.25
C LEU A 179 28.70 -5.42 6.00
N PRO A 180 29.49 -4.60 6.71
CA PRO A 180 30.55 -5.12 7.56
C PRO A 180 29.96 -5.86 8.76
N ASP A 181 30.67 -6.86 9.30
CA ASP A 181 30.24 -7.71 10.43
C ASP A 181 29.73 -6.96 11.67
N ALA A 182 30.12 -5.69 11.87
CA ALA A 182 29.67 -4.91 13.02
C ALA A 182 28.37 -4.11 12.75
N ALA A 183 27.94 -3.98 11.50
CA ALA A 183 26.63 -3.43 11.17
C ALA A 183 25.57 -4.54 11.29
N THR A 184 24.39 -4.19 11.78
CA THR A 184 23.26 -5.11 11.87
C THR A 184 22.17 -4.67 10.92
N ILE A 185 21.44 -5.64 10.39
CA ILE A 185 20.23 -5.42 9.59
C ILE A 185 19.11 -6.27 10.17
N GLU A 186 17.96 -5.66 10.36
CA GLU A 186 16.72 -6.32 10.76
C GLU A 186 15.69 -6.10 9.66
N TYR A 187 14.98 -7.16 9.29
CA TYR A 187 13.85 -7.10 8.36
C TYR A 187 12.57 -7.24 9.17
N ASP A 188 11.65 -6.30 9.02
CA ASP A 188 10.31 -6.36 9.57
C ASP A 188 9.50 -7.35 8.72
N GLU A 189 9.47 -8.61 9.17
CA GLU A 189 8.58 -9.63 8.62
C GLU A 189 7.14 -9.25 8.96
N ASN A 190 6.56 -8.28 8.26
CA ASN A 190 5.12 -8.08 8.28
C ASN A 190 4.48 -9.26 7.55
N THR A 191 4.34 -10.37 8.26
CA THR A 191 3.58 -11.56 7.85
C THR A 191 2.10 -11.19 7.75
N LEU A 192 1.72 -10.57 6.64
CA LEU A 192 0.34 -10.55 6.18
C LEU A 192 0.08 -11.89 5.48
N PHE A 193 -0.37 -12.87 6.28
CA PHE A 193 -1.07 -14.07 5.81
C PHE A 193 -2.52 -13.75 5.50
#